data_AF-A0A3T1AW56-F1
#
_entry.id   AF-A0A3T1AW56-F1
#
_cell.length_a   1.000
_cell.length_b   1.000
_cell.length_c   1.000
_cell.angle_alpha   90.00
_cell.angle_beta   90.00
_cell.angle_gamma   90.00
#
_symmetry.space_group_name_H-M   'P 1'
#
loop_
_entity.id
_entity.type
_entity.pdbx_description
1 polymer ?
#
loop_
_entity_poly.entity_id
_entity_poly.type
_entity_poly.pdbx_seq_one_letter_code
_entity_poly.pdbx_strand_id
1 'polypeptide(L)'
;MTTTEWRIRGRDRAHQFPGRHRRVLIRLSDEEHDLLSAAAAAAELTPTGYAAAAALAAAAGAAPPETDAEAEELRALLRQLMAARSAVARLAEEMRSTTGTRGLDRLADRCAKAVAAVDDTSAAVRRRLR
;
A
#
# COMPACT_ATOMS: atom_id res chain seq x y z
N MET A 1 42.56 5.77 10.43
CA MET A 1 41.11 5.91 10.64
C MET A 1 40.43 5.27 9.44
N THR A 2 40.02 4.01 9.58
CA THR A 2 39.45 3.22 8.49
C THR A 2 37.95 3.11 8.74
N THR A 3 37.17 3.93 8.04
CA THR A 3 35.71 3.86 8.07
C THR A 3 35.27 2.71 7.19
N THR A 4 34.88 1.59 7.79
CA THR A 4 34.27 0.47 7.08
C THR A 4 32.84 0.86 6.72
N GLU A 5 32.63 1.17 5.44
CA GLU A 5 31.29 1.36 4.86
C GLU A 5 30.54 0.03 4.82
N TRP A 6 29.45 -0.05 5.57
CA TRP A 6 28.50 -1.15 5.48
C TRP A 6 27.64 -0.97 4.24
N ARG A 7 27.95 -1.71 3.16
CA ARG A 7 27.03 -1.83 2.02
C ARG A 7 25.78 -2.58 2.48
N ILE A 8 24.69 -1.85 2.69
CA ILE A 8 23.35 -2.42 2.86
C ILE A 8 23.01 -3.15 1.57
N ARG A 9 22.98 -4.48 1.61
CA ARG A 9 22.64 -5.32 0.47
C ARG A 9 21.12 -5.30 0.28
N GLY A 10 20.64 -4.23 -0.37
CA GLY A 10 19.25 -4.16 -0.84
C GLY A 10 18.93 -5.36 -1.74
N ARG A 11 17.68 -5.81 -1.73
CA ARG A 11 17.21 -6.96 -2.50
C ARG A 11 17.29 -6.63 -4.00
N ASP A 12 17.67 -7.61 -4.80
CA ASP A 12 17.57 -7.48 -6.25
C ASP A 12 16.12 -7.67 -6.70
N ARG A 13 15.71 -6.89 -7.70
CA ARG A 13 14.45 -7.10 -8.43
C ARG A 13 14.34 -8.55 -8.87
N ALA A 14 13.13 -9.11 -8.82
CA ALA A 14 12.87 -10.54 -9.06
C ALA A 14 13.68 -11.10 -10.24
N HIS A 15 14.46 -12.14 -9.95
CA HIS A 15 15.28 -12.84 -10.94
C HIS A 15 14.39 -13.59 -11.93
N GLN A 16 14.71 -13.48 -13.21
CA GLN A 16 14.03 -14.19 -14.29
C GLN A 16 15.01 -15.10 -15.03
N PHE A 17 14.50 -16.25 -15.48
CA PHE A 17 15.21 -17.14 -16.39
C PHE A 17 14.36 -17.38 -17.66
N PRO A 18 14.93 -17.21 -18.87
CA PRO A 18 16.27 -16.70 -19.14
C PRO A 18 16.44 -15.24 -18.68
N GLY A 19 17.69 -14.87 -18.36
CA GLY A 19 18.01 -13.53 -17.86
C GLY A 19 17.64 -12.43 -18.86
N ARG A 20 17.36 -11.23 -18.35
CA ARG A 20 17.08 -10.05 -19.19
C ARG A 20 18.31 -9.72 -20.06
N HIS A 21 18.12 -9.69 -21.37
CA HIS A 21 19.22 -9.54 -22.35
C HIS A 21 19.44 -8.11 -22.86
N ARG A 22 18.51 -7.17 -22.56
CA ARG A 22 18.63 -5.75 -22.92
C ARG A 22 19.07 -4.92 -21.71
N ARG A 23 19.94 -3.94 -21.93
CA ARG A 23 20.52 -3.07 -20.90
C ARG A 23 20.33 -1.60 -21.28
N VAL A 24 20.08 -0.77 -20.27
CA VAL A 24 20.03 0.70 -20.36
C VAL A 24 20.97 1.24 -19.28
N LEU A 25 21.78 2.25 -19.62
CA LEU A 25 22.70 2.92 -18.72
C LEU A 25 22.18 4.33 -18.47
N ILE A 26 22.11 4.72 -17.20
CA ILE A 26 21.78 6.09 -16.77
C ILE A 26 23.05 6.77 -16.25
N ARG A 27 23.17 8.07 -16.52
CA ARG A 27 24.19 8.94 -15.94
C ARG A 27 23.50 9.81 -14.91
N LEU A 28 24.06 9.88 -13.71
CA LEU A 28 23.52 10.64 -12.59
C LEU A 28 24.65 11.52 -12.06
N SER A 29 24.30 12.74 -11.65
CA SER A 29 25.07 13.53 -10.70
C SER A 29 25.06 12.87 -9.32
N ASP A 30 25.92 13.35 -8.42
CA ASP A 30 26.00 12.82 -7.05
C ASP A 30 24.67 13.00 -6.30
N GLU A 31 24.03 14.18 -6.43
CA GLU A 31 22.73 14.47 -5.81
C GLU A 31 21.61 13.54 -6.34
N GLU A 32 21.56 13.32 -7.65
CA GLU A 32 20.59 12.38 -8.24
C GLU A 32 20.86 10.94 -7.80
N HIS A 33 22.13 10.57 -7.60
CA HIS A 33 22.51 9.25 -7.11
C HIS A 33 22.10 9.04 -5.64
N ASP A 34 22.27 10.05 -4.81
CA ASP A 34 21.89 10.01 -3.39
C ASP A 34 20.37 9.90 -3.22
N LEU A 35 19.61 10.70 -3.98
CA LEU A 35 18.14 10.61 -4.00
C LEU A 35 17.67 9.22 -4.43
N LEU A 36 18.25 8.67 -5.50
CA LEU A 36 17.93 7.33 -5.97
C LEU A 36 18.28 6.27 -4.93
N SER A 37 19.42 6.42 -4.25
CA SER A 37 19.89 5.47 -3.25
C SER A 37 19.01 5.47 -2.00
N ALA A 38 18.56 6.65 -1.56
CA ALA A 38 17.62 6.78 -0.46
C ALA A 38 16.26 6.12 -0.78
N ALA A 39 15.71 6.38 -1.97
CA ALA A 39 14.46 5.78 -2.42
C ALA A 39 14.58 4.25 -2.56
N ALA A 40 15.69 3.77 -3.11
CA ALA A 40 15.97 2.35 -3.23
C ALA A 40 16.10 1.67 -1.87
N ALA A 41 16.80 2.30 -0.91
CA ALA A 41 16.91 1.79 0.46
C ALA A 41 15.55 1.70 1.15
N ALA A 42 14.68 2.71 0.99
CA ALA A 42 13.34 2.73 1.56
C ALA A 42 12.41 1.64 0.98
N ALA A 43 12.66 1.22 -0.27
CA ALA A 43 11.97 0.12 -0.93
C ALA A 43 12.71 -1.23 -0.80
N GLU A 44 13.75 -1.32 0.04
CA GLU A 44 14.61 -2.48 0.21
C GLU A 44 15.22 -3.04 -1.10
N LEU A 45 15.47 -2.18 -2.08
CA LEU A 45 16.03 -2.54 -3.38
C LEU A 45 17.45 -1.99 -3.58
N THR A 46 18.19 -2.58 -4.51
CA THR A 46 19.40 -1.91 -5.04
C THR A 46 19.01 -0.68 -5.87
N PRO A 47 19.85 0.38 -5.96
CA PRO A 47 19.54 1.56 -6.78
C PRO A 47 19.17 1.20 -8.23
N THR A 48 19.92 0.27 -8.84
CA THR A 48 19.65 -0.28 -10.17
C THR A 48 18.36 -1.12 -10.22
N GLY A 49 18.01 -1.79 -9.13
CA GLY A 49 16.77 -2.52 -8.96
C GLY A 49 15.56 -1.60 -8.95
N TYR A 50 15.61 -0.59 -8.09
CA TYR A 50 14.58 0.44 -7.92
C TYR A 50 14.38 1.25 -9.20
N ALA A 51 15.44 1.81 -9.78
CA ALA A 51 15.35 2.64 -10.99
C ALA A 51 14.63 1.91 -12.14
N ALA A 52 14.94 0.62 -12.34
CA ALA A 52 14.30 -0.14 -13.39
C ALA A 52 12.85 -0.50 -13.06
N ALA A 53 12.53 -0.82 -11.81
CA ALA A 53 11.17 -1.12 -11.40
C ALA A 53 10.28 0.13 -11.49
N ALA A 54 10.77 1.29 -11.03
CA ALA A 54 10.10 2.58 -11.15
C ALA A 54 9.89 2.99 -12.62
N ALA A 55 10.91 2.85 -13.47
CA ALA A 55 10.79 3.17 -14.90
C ALA A 55 9.77 2.27 -15.62
N LEU A 56 9.74 0.97 -15.31
CA LEU A 56 8.76 0.04 -15.89
C LEU A 56 7.35 0.30 -15.36
N ALA A 57 7.21 0.61 -14.08
CA ALA A 57 5.92 0.99 -13.50
C ALA A 57 5.37 2.27 -14.15
N ALA A 58 6.20 3.31 -14.29
CA ALA A 58 5.83 4.54 -14.96
C ALA A 58 5.42 4.31 -16.43
N ALA A 59 6.18 3.49 -17.17
CA ALA A 59 5.83 3.12 -18.54
C ALA A 59 4.52 2.32 -18.65
N ALA A 60 4.14 1.59 -17.59
CA ALA A 60 2.89 0.85 -17.49
C ALA A 60 1.73 1.67 -16.89
N GLY A 61 1.95 2.94 -16.53
CA GLY A 61 0.96 3.77 -15.84
C GLY A 61 0.66 3.33 -14.40
N ALA A 62 1.56 2.58 -13.77
CA ALA A 62 1.48 2.11 -12.39
C ALA A 62 2.33 2.96 -11.44
N ALA A 63 2.00 2.90 -10.15
CA ALA A 63 2.80 3.53 -9.10
C ALA A 63 4.20 2.87 -9.01
N PRO A 64 5.26 3.65 -8.69
CA PRO A 64 6.60 3.11 -8.47
C PRO A 64 6.61 2.12 -7.28
N PRO A 65 7.70 1.36 -7.09
CA PRO A 65 7.85 0.48 -5.94
C PRO A 65 7.64 1.28 -4.65
N GLU A 66 6.55 0.97 -3.96
CA GLU A 66 6.19 1.59 -2.68
C GLU A 66 7.18 1.15 -1.60
N THR A 67 7.39 2.01 -0.62
CA THR A 67 8.05 1.60 0.63
C THR A 67 7.19 0.56 1.34
N ASP A 68 7.80 -0.34 2.11
CA ASP A 68 7.03 -1.33 2.89
C ASP A 68 6.03 -0.65 3.85
N ALA A 69 6.34 0.57 4.31
CA ALA A 69 5.45 1.39 5.12
C ALA A 69 4.19 1.84 4.34
N GLU A 70 4.35 2.35 3.12
CA GLU A 70 3.21 2.78 2.28
C GLU A 70 2.35 1.59 1.84
N ALA A 71 2.99 0.49 1.45
CA ALA A 71 2.30 -0.73 1.08
C ALA A 71 1.54 -1.33 2.28
N GLU A 72 2.12 -1.29 3.49
CA GLU A 72 1.44 -1.76 4.70
C GLU A 72 0.30 -0.84 5.12
N GLU A 73 0.45 0.48 4.96
CA GLU A 73 -0.62 1.44 5.21
C GLU A 73 -1.79 1.25 4.24
N LEU A 74 -1.51 1.00 2.95
CA LEU A 74 -2.53 0.65 1.97
C LEU A 74 -3.23 -0.68 2.30
N ARG A 75 -2.46 -1.70 2.69
CA ARG A 75 -3.03 -2.98 3.18
C ARG A 75 -3.88 -2.77 4.43
N ALA A 76 -3.48 -1.89 5.34
CA ALA A 76 -4.27 -1.57 6.53
C ALA A 76 -5.60 -0.91 6.16
N LEU A 77 -5.61 0.04 5.24
CA LEU A 77 -6.84 0.66 4.73
C LEU A 77 -7.75 -0.36 4.02
N LEU A 78 -7.19 -1.26 3.22
CA LEU A 78 -7.95 -2.34 2.58
C LEU A 78 -8.57 -3.29 3.61
N ARG A 79 -7.84 -3.64 4.67
CA ARG A 79 -8.37 -4.45 5.78
C ARG A 79 -9.53 -3.75 6.49
N GLN A 80 -9.42 -2.44 6.75
CA GLN A 80 -10.50 -1.65 7.34
C GLN A 80 -11.75 -1.61 6.45
N LEU A 81 -11.56 -1.40 5.15
CA LEU A 81 -12.67 -1.40 4.19
C LEU A 81 -13.39 -2.76 4.11
N MET A 82 -12.64 -3.85 4.10
CA MET A 82 -13.23 -5.20 4.11
C MET A 82 -13.98 -5.49 5.41
N ALA A 83 -13.46 -5.07 6.55
CA ALA A 83 -14.15 -5.19 7.84
C ALA A 83 -15.47 -4.41 7.85
N ALA A 84 -15.47 -3.17 7.33
CA ALA A 84 -16.67 -2.35 7.21
C ALA A 84 -17.72 -3.03 6.29
N ARG A 85 -17.30 -3.54 5.13
CA ARG A 85 -18.17 -4.32 4.22
C ARG A 85 -18.81 -5.53 4.91
N SER A 86 -18.02 -6.29 5.66
CA SER A 86 -18.51 -7.45 6.41
C SER A 86 -19.47 -7.07 7.55
N ALA A 87 -19.34 -5.87 8.14
CA ALA A 87 -20.30 -5.35 9.12
C ALA A 87 -21.65 -5.00 8.47
N VAL A 88 -21.62 -4.33 7.31
CA VAL A 88 -22.82 -3.99 6.53
C VAL A 88 -23.57 -5.24 6.05
N ALA A 89 -22.84 -6.26 5.57
CA ALA A 89 -23.46 -7.51 5.13
C ALA A 89 -24.18 -8.24 6.28
N ARG A 90 -23.57 -8.27 7.47
CA ARG A 90 -24.19 -8.86 8.67
C ARG A 90 -25.43 -8.09 9.13
N LEU A 91 -25.36 -6.76 9.06
CA LEU A 91 -26.48 -5.89 9.38
C LEU A 91 -27.68 -6.15 8.44
N ALA A 92 -27.44 -6.27 7.14
CA ALA A 92 -28.51 -6.58 6.17
C ALA A 92 -29.20 -7.93 6.47
N GLU A 93 -28.45 -8.90 7.00
CA GLU A 93 -29.00 -10.20 7.40
C GLU A 93 -29.80 -10.13 8.71
N GLU A 94 -29.32 -9.35 9.67
CA GLU A 94 -30.05 -9.10 10.92
C GLU A 94 -31.33 -8.30 10.67
N MET A 95 -31.32 -7.32 9.75
CA MET A 95 -32.52 -6.62 9.30
C MET A 95 -33.58 -7.58 8.78
N ARG A 96 -33.20 -8.59 8.00
CA ARG A 96 -34.12 -9.59 7.43
C ARG A 96 -34.77 -10.50 8.49
N SER A 97 -34.10 -10.72 9.61
CA SER A 97 -34.54 -11.64 10.66
C SER A 97 -35.12 -10.95 11.89
N THR A 98 -35.08 -9.62 11.95
CA THR A 98 -35.53 -8.84 13.10
C THR A 98 -37.06 -8.77 13.18
N THR A 99 -37.60 -9.10 14.35
CA THR A 99 -39.02 -8.96 14.67
C THR A 99 -39.21 -8.30 16.04
N GLY A 100 -40.26 -7.48 16.20
CA GLY A 100 -40.58 -6.77 17.44
C GLY A 100 -39.75 -5.50 17.70
N THR A 101 -40.31 -4.56 18.47
CA THR A 101 -39.77 -3.21 18.71
C THR A 101 -38.38 -3.19 19.34
N ARG A 102 -38.10 -4.04 20.34
CA ARG A 102 -36.74 -4.14 20.94
C ARG A 102 -35.67 -4.65 19.97
N GLY A 103 -36.07 -5.45 18.97
CA GLY A 103 -35.18 -5.90 17.90
C GLY A 103 -34.83 -4.74 16.96
N LEU A 104 -35.82 -3.90 16.63
CA LEU A 104 -35.65 -2.72 15.79
C LEU A 104 -34.72 -1.68 16.44
N ASP A 105 -34.83 -1.44 17.76
CA ASP A 105 -33.93 -0.50 18.46
C ASP A 105 -32.46 -0.95 18.41
N ARG A 106 -32.20 -2.24 18.65
CA ARG A 106 -30.83 -2.79 18.55
C ARG A 106 -30.27 -2.74 17.13
N LEU A 107 -31.14 -2.99 16.16
CA LEU A 107 -30.80 -2.94 14.75
C LEU A 107 -30.42 -1.51 14.35
N ALA A 108 -31.19 -0.51 14.79
CA ALA A 108 -30.90 0.90 14.56
C ALA A 108 -29.54 1.33 15.15
N ASP A 109 -29.24 0.94 16.39
CA ASP A 109 -27.94 1.19 17.03
C ASP A 109 -26.76 0.54 16.27
N ARG A 110 -26.96 -0.66 15.73
CA ARG A 110 -25.93 -1.33 14.91
C ARG A 110 -25.78 -0.68 13.54
N CYS A 111 -26.87 -0.24 12.90
CA CYS A 111 -26.81 0.55 11.67
C CYS A 111 -25.96 1.81 11.87
N ALA A 112 -26.23 2.57 12.93
CA ALA A 112 -25.51 3.82 13.21
C ALA A 112 -24.00 3.58 13.37
N LYS A 113 -23.61 2.53 14.10
CA LYS A 113 -22.19 2.16 14.30
C LYS A 113 -21.52 1.70 13.00
N ALA A 114 -22.23 0.92 12.17
CA ALA A 114 -21.68 0.46 10.90
C ALA A 114 -21.47 1.62 9.91
N VAL A 115 -22.42 2.57 9.84
CA VAL A 115 -22.29 3.78 9.01
C VAL A 115 -21.11 4.63 9.46
N ALA A 116 -20.97 4.88 10.77
CA ALA A 116 -19.85 5.64 11.30
C ALA A 116 -18.48 5.02 10.92
N ALA A 117 -18.36 3.69 11.01
CA ALA A 117 -17.14 2.99 10.63
C ALA A 117 -16.82 3.09 9.11
N VAL A 118 -17.86 3.10 8.26
CA VAL A 118 -17.70 3.31 6.81
C VAL A 118 -17.27 4.75 6.51
N ASP A 119 -17.85 5.73 7.20
CA ASP A 119 -17.51 7.15 7.05
C ASP A 119 -16.07 7.43 7.48
N ASP A 120 -15.63 6.85 8.61
CA ASP A 120 -14.25 6.97 9.10
C ASP A 120 -13.24 6.40 8.09
N THR A 121 -13.55 5.22 7.53
CA THR A 121 -12.72 4.59 6.49
C THR A 121 -12.69 5.45 5.23
N SER A 122 -13.83 5.98 4.80
CA SER A 122 -13.95 6.86 3.62
C SER A 122 -13.18 8.18 3.81
N ALA A 123 -13.21 8.74 5.01
CA ALA A 123 -12.44 9.94 5.37
C ALA A 123 -10.93 9.67 5.37
N ALA A 124 -10.49 8.49 5.85
CA ALA A 124 -9.09 8.08 5.81
C ALA A 124 -8.59 7.94 4.36
N VAL A 125 -9.36 7.30 3.48
CA VAL A 125 -9.05 7.19 2.05
C VAL A 125 -8.99 8.56 1.38
N ARG A 126 -9.95 9.46 1.66
CA ARG A 126 -9.95 10.82 1.09
C ARG A 126 -8.75 11.66 1.51
N ARG A 127 -8.26 11.53 2.74
CA ARG A 127 -7.06 12.22 3.22
C ARG A 127 -5.80 11.78 2.48
N ARG A 128 -5.76 10.54 1.99
CA ARG A 128 -4.63 9.95 1.28
C ARG A 128 -4.56 10.36 -0.20
N LEU A 129 -5.72 10.62 -0.81
CA LEU A 129 -5.84 11.00 -2.23
C LEU A 129 -5.69 12.52 -2.48
N ARG A 130 -5.39 13.31 -1.44
CA ARG A 130 -5.11 14.75 -1.51
C ARG A 130 -3.65 15.01 -1.26
#